data_AF-A0A951BGX8-F1
#
_entry.id   AF-A0A951BGX8-F1
#
_cell.length_a   1.000
_cell.length_b   1.000
_cell.length_c   1.000
_cell.angle_alpha   90.00
_cell.angle_beta   90.00
_cell.angle_gamma   90.00
#
_symmetry.space_group_name_H-M   'P 1'
#
loop_
_entity.id
_entity.type
_entity.pdbx_description
1 polymer ?
#
loop_
_entity_poly.entity_id
_entity_poly.type
_entity_poly.pdbx_seq_one_letter_code
_entity_poly.pdbx_strand_id
1 'polypeptide(L)' 'MTNPMQSDPDRLRLALDNGEEVELDGGTLVLGDEESPSVVLRLAPWRARSVARVLEE' A
#
# COMPACT_ATOMS: atom_id res chain seq x y z
N MET A 1 -6.83 -18.03 14.90
CA MET A 1 -6.59 -18.63 13.58
C MET A 1 -7.36 -17.80 12.57
N THR A 2 -6.69 -16.92 11.84
CA THR A 2 -7.32 -16.03 10.85
C THR A 2 -7.50 -16.81 9.55
N ASN A 3 -8.73 -16.83 9.02
CA ASN A 3 -9.07 -17.57 7.80
C ASN A 3 -8.40 -16.87 6.58
N PRO A 4 -7.53 -17.52 5.81
CA PRO A 4 -6.75 -16.88 4.73
C PRO A 4 -7.60 -16.39 3.54
N MET A 5 -8.88 -16.78 3.47
CA MET A 5 -9.85 -16.30 2.49
C MET A 5 -10.65 -15.08 2.95
N GLN A 6 -10.52 -14.68 4.21
CA GLN A 6 -11.24 -13.51 4.71
C GLN A 6 -10.47 -12.27 4.27
N SER A 7 -11.02 -11.57 3.27
CA SER A 7 -10.52 -10.26 2.84
C SER A 7 -10.41 -9.37 4.07
N ASP A 8 -9.19 -8.94 4.36
CA ASP A 8 -8.95 -7.92 5.38
C ASP A 8 -9.63 -6.64 4.92
N PRO A 9 -10.64 -6.11 5.64
CA PRO A 9 -11.39 -4.93 5.20
C PRO A 9 -10.52 -3.69 5.04
N ASP A 10 -9.34 -3.67 5.67
CA ASP A 10 -8.39 -2.58 5.60
C ASP A 10 -7.40 -2.76 4.42
N ARG A 11 -7.50 -3.86 3.66
CA ARG A 11 -6.60 -4.16 2.54
C ARG A 11 -7.34 -4.23 1.20
N LEU A 12 -6.99 -3.30 0.31
CA LEU A 12 -7.50 -3.25 -1.05
C LEU A 12 -6.43 -3.77 -2.03
N ARG A 13 -6.78 -4.73 -2.88
CA ARG A 13 -5.94 -5.19 -3.99
C ARG A 13 -6.40 -4.54 -5.29
N LEU A 14 -5.48 -3.93 -6.02
CA LEU A 14 -5.71 -3.26 -7.29
C LEU A 14 -4.95 -3.98 -8.39
N ALA A 15 -5.66 -4.42 -9.43
CA ALA A 15 -5.04 -4.85 -10.68
C ALA A 15 -4.83 -3.63 -11.59
N LEU A 16 -3.62 -3.46 -12.09
CA LEU A 16 -3.26 -2.44 -13.07
C LEU A 16 -3.56 -2.95 -14.48
N ASP A 17 -3.72 -2.02 -15.41
CA ASP A 17 -3.99 -2.30 -16.82
C ASP A 17 -2.89 -3.14 -17.50
N ASN A 18 -1.67 -3.05 -17.00
CA ASN A 18 -0.51 -3.81 -17.44
C ASN A 18 -0.43 -5.24 -16.86
N GLY A 19 -1.45 -5.67 -16.10
CA GLY A 19 -1.54 -7.00 -15.51
C GLY A 19 -0.79 -7.16 -14.18
N GLU A 20 -0.25 -6.09 -13.61
CA GLU A 20 0.35 -6.11 -12.28
C GLU A 20 -0.71 -5.97 -11.18
N GLU A 21 -0.35 -6.42 -9.97
CA GLU A 21 -1.15 -6.22 -8.77
C GLU A 21 -0.42 -5.33 -7.76
N VAL A 22 -1.17 -4.42 -7.15
CA VAL A 22 -0.71 -3.54 -6.08
C VAL A 22 -1.64 -3.67 -4.90
N GLU A 23 -1.09 -3.61 -3.69
CA GLU A 23 -1.90 -3.65 -2.48
C GLU A 23 -1.84 -2.32 -1.74
N LEU A 24 -3.00 -1.88 -1.28
CA LEU A 24 -3.21 -0.73 -0.42
C LEU A 24 -3.68 -1.24 0.93
N ASP A 25 -3.14 -0.66 1.99
CA ASP A 25 -3.39 -1.03 3.37
C ASP A 25 -3.70 0.26 4.13
N GLY A 26 -4.90 0.36 4.69
CA GLY A 26 -5.32 1.47 5.52
C GLY A 26 -4.64 1.38 6.88
N GLY A 27 -3.93 2.43 7.30
CA GLY A 27 -3.20 2.39 8.56
C GLY A 27 -3.00 3.77 9.16
N THR A 28 -2.40 3.80 10.34
CA THR A 28 -1.99 5.05 11.00
C THR A 28 -0.49 5.20 10.88
N LEU A 29 -0.03 6.27 10.25
CA LEU A 29 1.38 6.64 10.21
C LEU A 29 1.66 7.54 11.42
N VAL A 30 2.68 7.18 12.18
CA VAL A 30 3.16 8.01 13.30
C VAL A 30 4.31 8.87 12.79
N LEU A 31 4.09 10.18 12.71
CA LEU A 31 5.09 11.17 12.30
C LEU A 31 5.46 12.02 13.52
N GLY A 32 6.56 11.68 14.18
CA GLY A 32 6.91 12.29 15.47
C GLY A 32 5.90 11.87 16.55
N ASP A 33 5.26 12.86 17.18
CA ASP A 33 4.23 12.64 18.20
C ASP A 33 2.80 12.68 17.63
N GLU A 34 2.63 12.83 16.31
CA GLU A 34 1.32 12.93 15.67
C GLU A 34 0.94 11.63 14.94
N GLU A 35 -0.28 11.16 15.21
CA GLU A 35 -0.91 10.05 14.50
C GLU A 35 -1.74 10.58 13.32
N SER A 36 -1.38 10.19 12.10
CA SER A 36 -2.09 10.58 10.88
C SER A 36 -2.70 9.37 10.18
N PRO A 37 -3.99 9.43 9.79
CA PRO A 37 -4.57 8.42 8.93
C PRO A 37 -3.80 8.38 7.60
N SER A 38 -3.45 7.17 7.16
CA SER A 38 -2.53 6.94 6.06
C SER A 38 -2.95 5.75 5.22
N VAL A 39 -2.42 5.70 4.00
CA VAL A 39 -2.57 4.56 3.11
C VAL A 39 -1.17 4.07 2.75
N VAL A 40 -0.89 2.82 3.07
CA VAL A 40 0.40 2.17 2.77
C VAL A 40 0.28 1.43 1.45
N LEU A 41 1.14 1.80 0.50
CA LEU A 41 1.24 1.17 -0.82
C LEU A 41 2.30 0.08 -0.79
N ARG A 42 1.91 -1.19 -0.93
CA ARG A 42 2.84 -2.33 -1.01
C ARG A 42 3.18 -2.60 -2.46
N LEU A 43 4.45 -2.39 -2.82
CA LEU A 43 4.98 -2.53 -4.17
C LEU A 43 6.13 -3.53 -4.22
N ALA A 44 6.35 -4.14 -5.38
CA ALA A 44 7.61 -4.82 -5.65
C ALA A 44 8.79 -3.81 -5.62
N PRO A 45 10.00 -4.21 -5.20
CA PRO A 45 11.12 -3.27 -4.96
C PRO A 45 11.50 -2.39 -6.16
N TRP A 46 11.38 -2.92 -7.37
CA TRP A 46 11.70 -2.20 -8.60
C TRP A 46 10.64 -1.13 -8.95
N ARG A 47 9.38 -1.35 -8.54
CA ARG A 47 8.29 -0.36 -8.65
C ARG A 47 8.42 0.73 -7.60
N ALA A 48 8.82 0.39 -6.38
CA ALA A 48 9.06 1.38 -5.33
C ALA A 48 10.06 2.47 -5.80
N ARG A 49 11.12 2.09 -6.52
CA ARG A 49 12.05 3.05 -7.14
C ARG A 49 11.41 3.94 -8.19
N SER A 50 10.53 3.38 -9.02
CA SER A 50 9.84 4.12 -10.08
C SER A 50 8.84 5.12 -9.49
N VAL A 51 8.08 4.70 -8.48
CA VAL A 51 7.12 5.57 -7.77
C VAL A 51 7.83 6.65 -6.97
N ALA A 52 8.92 6.31 -6.25
CA ALA A 52 9.73 7.30 -5.53
C ALA A 52 10.24 8.39 -6.47
N ARG A 53 10.76 8.01 -7.65
CA ARG A 53 11.19 8.97 -8.67
C ARG A 53 10.07 9.92 -9.12
N VAL A 54 8.84 9.41 -9.32
CA VAL A 54 7.70 10.24 -9.74
C VAL A 54 7.22 11.17 -8.62
N LEU A 55 7.30 10.75 -7.36
CA LEU A 55 6.91 11.58 -6.21
C LEU A 55 7.94 12.65 -5.84
N GLU A 56 9.19 12.48 -6.28
CA GLU A 56 10.26 13.47 -6.10
C GLU A 56 10.19 14.64 -7.11
N GLU A 57 9.46 14.47 -8.23
CA GLU A 57 9.24 15.49 -9.28
C GLU A 57 8.01 16.35 -9.01
#